data_AF-U7QD17-F1
#
_entry.id   AF-U7QD17-F1
#
_cell.length_a   1.000
_cell.length_b   1.000
_cell.length_c   1.000
_cell.angle_alpha   90.00
_cell.angle_beta   90.00
_cell.angle_gamma   90.00
#
_symmetry.space_group_name_H-M   'P 1'
#
loop_
_entity.id
_entity.type
_entity.pdbx_description
1 polymer ?
#
loop_
_entity_poly.entity_id
_entity_poly.type
_entity_poly.pdbx_seq_one_letter_code
_entity_poly.pdbx_strand_id
1 'polypeptide(L)'
;MLIKLFAMKKKITTIPFYKTKILPLSLLIRAISALLTVGIVISIPSPPVAVEPTPEPQQLTPLQGKQKIILLGDSITQAGGNYGGYVWLMQRYLNTLYPQSKIELIQAGVSGQTSADLQQRFQQDVLDKQPDLVTINVGVNDIIQSFKTAANESQNTANIETYRQKLTAMVKAAQARNIPILFLSPTIITEDLNSRENIRLREYIAVMRAVSTQNRCQFLDLNLPFRDVILTYQRYGGQAQNILTRDGIHPNLAGHQILAYTILRSWGIPEQQIKKLQVIE
;
A
#
# COMPACT_ATOMS: atom_id res chain seq x y z
N MET A 1 -44.66 62.61 6.75
CA MET A 1 -46.13 62.74 6.55
C MET A 1 -46.58 61.43 5.89
N LEU A 2 -47.25 60.43 6.48
CA LEU A 2 -48.14 60.24 7.64
C LEU A 2 -47.76 58.89 8.33
N ILE A 3 -47.53 58.82 9.65
CA ILE A 3 -48.47 58.41 10.73
C ILE A 3 -49.46 57.29 10.39
N LYS A 4 -49.32 56.13 11.05
CA LYS A 4 -50.44 55.36 11.61
C LYS A 4 -50.02 54.64 12.91
N LEU A 5 -50.60 55.11 14.00
CA LEU A 5 -50.63 54.54 15.35
C LEU A 5 -51.74 53.48 15.42
N PHE A 6 -51.56 52.38 16.16
CA PHE A 6 -52.66 51.73 16.90
C PHE A 6 -52.11 50.90 18.09
N ALA A 7 -52.90 50.84 19.16
CA ALA A 7 -52.44 50.76 20.54
C ALA A 7 -52.55 49.38 21.23
N MET A 8 -51.68 49.24 22.25
CA MET A 8 -51.80 48.58 23.58
C MET A 8 -52.69 47.35 23.80
N LYS A 9 -52.11 46.34 24.49
CA LYS A 9 -52.70 45.77 25.73
C LYS A 9 -51.63 45.16 26.65
N LYS A 10 -51.62 45.61 27.91
CA LYS A 10 -50.80 45.14 29.05
C LYS A 10 -51.23 43.73 29.50
N LYS A 11 -50.28 42.94 29.99
CA LYS A 11 -50.52 41.97 31.08
C LYS A 11 -49.36 42.02 32.08
N ILE A 12 -49.74 42.33 33.32
CA ILE A 12 -48.93 42.32 34.54
C ILE A 12 -49.18 40.96 35.21
N THR A 13 -48.12 40.30 35.67
CA THR A 13 -48.24 39.18 36.62
C THR A 13 -47.10 39.24 37.63
N THR A 14 -47.46 38.89 38.86
CA THR A 14 -46.93 39.27 40.17
C THR A 14 -45.70 38.49 40.65
N ILE A 15 -44.93 39.15 41.52
CA ILE A 15 -43.79 38.65 42.32
C ILE A 15 -44.30 38.04 43.64
N PRO A 16 -43.68 36.98 44.21
CA PRO A 16 -43.80 36.66 45.62
C PRO A 16 -42.57 37.10 46.43
N PHE A 17 -42.85 37.54 47.66
CA PHE A 17 -41.95 38.13 48.66
C PHE A 17 -41.72 37.16 49.84
N TYR A 18 -40.71 37.48 50.68
CA TYR A 18 -40.35 36.95 52.02
C TYR A 18 -39.30 35.81 52.06
N LYS A 19 -38.32 35.78 52.97
CA LYS A 19 -38.16 36.38 54.31
C LYS A 19 -36.67 36.46 54.69
N THR A 20 -36.28 37.55 55.35
CA THR A 20 -34.97 37.81 55.98
C THR A 20 -34.71 36.93 57.20
N LYS A 21 -33.47 36.44 57.36
CA LYS A 21 -32.89 36.07 58.67
C LYS A 21 -31.51 36.71 58.82
N ILE A 22 -31.42 37.62 59.79
CA ILE A 22 -30.19 38.24 60.30
C ILE A 22 -29.62 37.29 61.37
N LEU A 23 -28.31 37.04 61.35
CA LEU A 23 -27.59 36.39 62.46
C LEU A 23 -26.66 37.41 63.16
N PRO A 24 -26.44 37.29 64.49
CA PRO A 24 -26.01 38.40 65.33
C PRO A 24 -24.48 38.58 65.43
N LEU A 25 -24.10 39.81 65.73
CA LEU A 25 -22.75 40.40 65.83
C LEU A 25 -21.98 40.00 67.10
N SER A 26 -22.02 38.75 67.52
CA SER A 26 -21.34 38.29 68.74
C SER A 26 -20.54 37.02 68.51
N LEU A 27 -19.40 37.16 67.82
CA LEU A 27 -18.27 36.22 67.90
C LEU A 27 -17.01 36.94 67.39
N LEU A 28 -16.72 38.04 68.06
CA LEU A 28 -15.40 38.68 68.06
C LEU A 28 -14.57 38.02 69.18
N ILE A 29 -13.30 37.76 68.87
CA ILE A 29 -12.16 37.52 69.79
C ILE A 29 -11.90 36.06 70.25
N ARG A 30 -10.90 35.44 69.58
CA ARG A 30 -9.81 34.54 70.07
C ARG A 30 -9.33 33.70 68.86
N ALA A 31 -8.08 33.58 68.42
CA ALA A 31 -6.78 34.00 68.92
C ALA A 31 -5.73 33.93 67.76
N ILE A 32 -4.86 34.94 67.68
CA ILE A 32 -3.39 34.90 67.55
C ILE A 32 -2.70 33.91 66.56
N SER A 33 -1.84 34.51 65.73
CA SER A 33 -0.61 33.98 65.08
C SER A 33 -0.70 33.23 63.74
N ALA A 34 -0.44 33.96 62.65
CA ALA A 34 0.56 33.58 61.64
C ALA A 34 0.92 34.79 60.76
N LEU A 35 2.15 35.30 60.92
CA LEU A 35 2.81 36.11 59.90
C LEU A 35 2.98 35.24 58.64
N LEU A 36 2.58 35.74 57.48
CA LEU A 36 3.20 35.36 56.22
C LEU A 36 3.42 36.60 55.35
N THR A 37 4.69 36.86 55.11
CA THR A 37 5.25 37.83 54.18
C THR A 37 4.72 37.59 52.77
N VAL A 38 4.03 38.58 52.19
CA VAL A 38 3.75 38.62 50.76
C VAL A 38 5.00 39.11 50.05
N GLY A 39 5.85 38.18 49.59
CA GLY A 39 6.89 38.47 48.60
C GLY A 39 6.24 38.60 47.23
N ILE A 40 6.29 39.79 46.63
CA ILE A 40 5.90 40.00 45.24
C ILE A 40 6.99 39.36 44.36
N VAL A 41 6.71 38.19 43.81
CA VAL A 41 7.55 37.58 42.77
C VAL A 41 7.15 38.20 41.44
N ILE A 42 8.00 39.08 40.90
CA ILE A 42 7.87 39.56 39.53
C ILE A 42 8.35 38.43 38.62
N SER A 43 7.41 37.68 38.05
CA SER A 43 7.72 36.60 37.12
C SER A 43 8.17 37.20 35.79
N ILE A 44 9.47 37.14 35.50
CA ILE A 44 10.01 37.46 34.18
C ILE A 44 9.59 36.31 33.25
N PRO A 45 8.92 36.56 32.11
CA PRO A 45 8.60 35.50 31.18
C PRO A 45 9.90 34.94 30.58
N SER A 46 10.12 33.64 30.77
CA SER A 46 11.22 32.94 30.10
C SER A 46 11.07 33.06 28.58
N PRO A 47 12.16 33.24 27.82
CA PRO A 47 12.08 33.19 26.37
C PRO A 47 11.50 31.83 25.94
N PRO A 48 10.70 31.78 24.86
CA PRO A 48 10.17 30.52 24.37
C PRO A 48 11.34 29.59 24.08
N VAL A 49 11.36 28.44 24.78
CA VAL A 49 12.31 27.37 24.49
C VAL A 49 12.12 27.02 23.02
N ALA A 50 13.15 27.22 22.21
CA ALA A 50 13.13 26.77 20.83
C ALA A 50 12.95 25.25 20.87
N VAL A 51 11.75 24.81 20.50
CA VAL A 51 11.47 23.39 20.30
C VAL A 51 12.25 23.03 19.04
N GLU A 52 13.40 22.36 19.19
CA GLU A 52 14.07 21.75 18.06
C GLU A 52 13.03 20.87 17.33
N PRO A 53 12.93 20.97 15.99
CA PRO A 53 11.97 20.15 15.27
C PRO A 53 12.24 18.69 15.60
N THR A 54 11.25 18.04 16.20
CA THR A 54 11.29 16.60 16.45
C THR A 54 11.65 15.93 15.11
N PRO A 55 12.75 15.17 15.02
CA PRO A 55 13.07 14.49 13.77
C PRO A 55 11.87 13.65 13.39
N GLU A 56 11.36 13.86 12.17
CA GLU A 56 10.25 13.04 11.66
C GLU A 56 10.62 11.57 11.83
N PRO A 57 9.70 10.70 12.29
CA PRO A 57 9.98 9.29 12.43
C PRO A 57 10.53 8.78 11.10
N GLN A 58 11.78 8.30 11.08
CA GLN A 58 12.33 7.63 9.91
C GLN A 58 11.45 6.42 9.64
N GLN A 59 10.53 6.54 8.69
CA GLN A 59 9.73 5.43 8.19
C GLN A 59 10.73 4.45 7.58
N LEU A 60 11.00 3.37 8.31
CA LEU A 60 11.79 2.24 7.83
C LEU A 60 11.11 1.74 6.56
N THR A 61 11.66 2.08 5.39
CA THR A 61 11.14 1.58 4.11
C THR A 61 11.59 0.14 3.94
N PRO A 62 10.82 -0.73 3.25
CA PRO A 62 11.27 -2.06 2.85
C PRO A 62 12.62 -2.09 2.09
N LEU A 63 13.04 -0.95 1.54
CA LEU A 63 14.32 -0.78 0.82
C LEU A 63 15.50 -0.43 1.72
N GLN A 64 15.28 -0.12 3.01
CA GLN A 64 16.38 0.28 3.88
C GLN A 64 17.39 -0.84 4.03
N GLY A 65 18.64 -0.54 3.65
CA GLY A 65 19.75 -1.51 3.65
C GLY A 65 19.70 -2.53 2.51
N LYS A 66 18.71 -2.49 1.61
CA LYS A 66 18.65 -3.35 0.42
C LYS A 66 19.54 -2.78 -0.68
N GLN A 67 20.39 -3.61 -1.26
CA GLN A 67 21.22 -3.25 -2.40
C GLN A 67 20.89 -4.11 -3.62
N LYS A 68 20.51 -5.37 -3.44
CA LYS A 68 20.20 -6.27 -4.56
C LYS A 68 18.80 -6.85 -4.43
N ILE A 69 17.95 -6.56 -5.40
CA ILE A 69 16.56 -7.02 -5.45
C ILE A 69 16.35 -7.79 -6.74
N ILE A 70 15.96 -9.06 -6.64
CA ILE A 70 15.67 -9.89 -7.82
C ILE A 70 14.18 -9.88 -8.10
N LEU A 71 13.81 -9.61 -9.34
CA LEU A 71 12.44 -9.71 -9.82
C LEU A 71 12.28 -10.99 -10.63
N LEU A 72 11.85 -12.06 -9.97
CA LEU A 72 11.62 -13.37 -10.56
C LEU A 72 10.20 -13.41 -11.17
N GLY A 73 10.10 -13.83 -12.43
CA GLY A 73 8.79 -14.01 -13.04
C GLY A 73 8.78 -14.65 -14.42
N ASP A 74 7.74 -14.35 -15.19
CA ASP A 74 7.50 -14.89 -16.53
C ASP A 74 7.73 -13.81 -17.63
N SER A 75 6.97 -13.87 -18.72
CA SER A 75 7.03 -12.90 -19.83
C SER A 75 6.73 -11.47 -19.39
N ILE A 76 5.87 -11.25 -18.39
CA ILE A 76 5.55 -9.90 -17.89
C ILE A 76 6.79 -9.28 -17.23
N THR A 77 7.51 -10.08 -16.45
CA THR A 77 8.79 -9.67 -15.84
C THR A 77 9.91 -9.58 -16.88
N GLN A 78 9.92 -10.41 -17.92
CA GLN A 78 10.82 -10.24 -19.08
C GLN A 78 10.62 -8.90 -19.77
N ALA A 79 9.39 -8.60 -20.17
CA ALA A 79 9.05 -7.32 -20.77
C ALA A 79 9.29 -6.14 -19.82
N GLY A 80 9.16 -6.35 -18.51
CA GLY A 80 9.43 -5.35 -17.48
C GLY A 80 10.87 -4.82 -17.46
N GLY A 81 11.85 -5.60 -17.93
CA GLY A 81 13.25 -5.15 -18.04
C GLY A 81 13.55 -4.30 -19.26
N ASN A 82 12.69 -4.34 -20.29
CA ASN A 82 12.87 -3.56 -21.51
C ASN A 82 12.63 -2.06 -21.25
N TYR A 83 13.09 -1.21 -22.17
CA TYR A 83 12.80 0.23 -22.13
C TYR A 83 11.29 0.49 -21.98
N GLY A 84 10.90 1.29 -20.98
CA GLY A 84 9.50 1.56 -20.63
C GLY A 84 8.79 0.44 -19.84
N GLY A 85 9.46 -0.68 -19.58
CA GLY A 85 8.96 -1.75 -18.72
C GLY A 85 9.02 -1.37 -17.24
N TYR A 86 8.23 -2.05 -16.39
CA TYR A 86 8.08 -1.66 -14.99
C TYR A 86 9.38 -1.77 -14.17
N VAL A 87 10.22 -2.78 -14.42
CA VAL A 87 11.52 -2.93 -13.75
C VAL A 87 12.46 -1.80 -14.16
N TRP A 88 12.49 -1.48 -15.46
CA TRP A 88 13.27 -0.38 -16.01
C TRP A 88 12.84 0.97 -15.41
N LEU A 89 11.53 1.24 -15.36
CA LEU A 89 10.96 2.45 -14.77
C LEU A 89 11.32 2.55 -13.28
N MET A 90 11.16 1.46 -12.53
CA MET A 90 11.51 1.41 -11.11
C MET A 90 12.99 1.70 -10.86
N GLN A 91 13.90 1.08 -11.62
CA GLN A 91 15.34 1.34 -11.48
C GLN A 91 15.67 2.81 -11.74
N ARG A 92 15.11 3.40 -12.81
CA ARG A 92 15.28 4.82 -13.12
C ARG A 92 14.79 5.72 -11.99
N TYR A 93 13.62 5.40 -11.42
CA TYR A 93 13.04 6.19 -10.35
C TYR A 93 13.84 6.10 -9.06
N LEU A 94 14.29 4.90 -8.69
CA LEU A 94 15.18 4.70 -7.53
C LEU A 94 16.50 5.46 -7.70
N ASN A 95 17.13 5.39 -8.88
CA ASN A 95 18.36 6.14 -9.15
C ASN A 95 18.16 7.66 -9.07
N THR A 96 16.97 8.15 -9.43
CA THR A 96 16.66 9.58 -9.39
C THR A 96 16.35 10.07 -7.98
N LEU A 97 15.56 9.31 -7.21
CA LEU A 97 15.15 9.67 -5.85
C LEU A 97 16.25 9.43 -4.83
N TYR A 98 17.08 8.41 -5.06
CA TYR A 98 18.14 7.97 -4.15
C TYR A 98 19.46 7.79 -4.91
N PRO A 99 20.05 8.87 -5.46
CA PRO A 99 21.24 8.78 -6.33
C PRO A 99 22.49 8.26 -5.62
N GLN A 100 22.51 8.28 -4.28
CA GLN A 100 23.60 7.71 -3.48
C GLN A 100 23.32 6.26 -3.07
N SER A 101 22.12 5.74 -3.32
CA SER A 101 21.80 4.34 -3.05
C SER A 101 22.42 3.43 -4.12
N LYS A 102 22.84 2.24 -3.71
CA LYS A 102 23.35 1.20 -4.62
C LYS A 102 22.27 0.15 -4.91
N ILE A 103 21.01 0.57 -5.00
CA ILE A 103 19.91 -0.37 -5.24
C ILE A 103 19.95 -0.82 -6.69
N GLU A 104 20.13 -2.12 -6.88
CA GLU A 104 20.14 -2.82 -8.15
C GLU A 104 18.91 -3.73 -8.23
N LEU A 105 18.09 -3.51 -9.26
CA LEU A 105 16.98 -4.36 -9.64
C LEU A 105 17.44 -5.33 -10.73
N ILE A 106 17.50 -6.61 -10.41
CA ILE A 106 17.88 -7.67 -11.33
C ILE A 106 16.62 -8.32 -11.87
N GLN A 107 16.36 -8.12 -13.16
CA GLN A 107 15.28 -8.77 -13.88
C GLN A 107 15.64 -10.27 -14.08
N ALA A 108 14.75 -11.18 -13.64
CA ALA A 108 14.92 -12.63 -13.74
C ALA A 108 13.63 -13.32 -14.24
N GLY A 109 13.00 -12.73 -15.25
CA GLY A 109 11.81 -13.21 -15.93
C GLY A 109 12.10 -13.85 -17.28
N VAL A 110 11.38 -14.93 -17.59
CA VAL A 110 11.53 -15.69 -18.85
C VAL A 110 10.15 -16.01 -19.42
N SER A 111 9.96 -15.71 -20.70
CA SER A 111 8.66 -15.82 -21.36
C SER A 111 8.10 -17.24 -21.37
N GLY A 112 6.77 -17.34 -21.18
CA GLY A 112 6.03 -18.60 -21.21
C GLY A 112 6.20 -19.49 -19.97
N GLN A 113 7.03 -19.09 -18.99
CA GLN A 113 7.32 -19.92 -17.84
C GLN A 113 6.21 -19.92 -16.78
N THR A 114 6.06 -21.08 -16.15
CA THR A 114 5.13 -21.40 -15.07
C THR A 114 5.82 -21.41 -13.71
N SER A 115 5.07 -21.59 -12.63
CA SER A 115 5.64 -21.76 -11.29
C SER A 115 6.60 -22.96 -11.19
N ALA A 116 6.40 -24.01 -11.98
CA ALA A 116 7.30 -25.16 -12.04
C ALA A 116 8.66 -24.80 -12.63
N ASP A 117 8.67 -24.03 -13.72
CA ASP A 117 9.90 -23.57 -14.38
C ASP A 117 10.69 -22.61 -13.48
N LEU A 118 10.00 -21.67 -12.82
CA LEU A 118 10.62 -20.78 -11.84
C LEU A 118 11.26 -21.57 -10.69
N GLN A 119 10.56 -22.58 -10.16
CA GLN A 119 11.07 -23.44 -9.09
C GLN A 119 12.30 -24.24 -9.53
N GLN A 120 12.39 -24.65 -10.79
CA GLN A 120 13.55 -25.37 -11.33
C GLN A 120 14.80 -24.49 -11.40
N ARG A 121 14.66 -23.22 -11.79
CA ARG A 121 15.79 -22.28 -11.89
C ARG A 121 16.02 -21.43 -10.64
N PHE A 122 15.23 -21.61 -9.58
CA PHE A 122 15.28 -20.77 -8.38
C PHE A 122 16.67 -20.75 -7.72
N GLN A 123 17.39 -21.87 -7.75
CA GLN A 123 18.76 -21.95 -7.23
C GLN A 123 19.69 -20.97 -7.96
N GLN A 124 19.80 -21.11 -9.28
CA GLN A 124 20.67 -20.29 -10.12
C GLN A 124 20.24 -18.83 -10.16
N ASP A 125 18.94 -18.58 -10.33
CA ASP A 125 18.46 -17.23 -10.60
C ASP A 125 18.25 -16.38 -9.36
N VAL A 126 18.14 -17.00 -8.18
CA VAL A 126 17.88 -16.30 -6.92
C VAL A 126 18.92 -16.66 -5.87
N LEU A 127 18.99 -17.93 -5.46
CA LEU A 127 19.71 -18.32 -4.25
C LEU A 127 21.23 -18.12 -4.38
N ASP A 128 21.81 -18.36 -5.56
CA ASP A 128 23.25 -18.18 -5.81
C ASP A 128 23.64 -16.71 -5.91
N LYS A 129 22.69 -15.84 -6.25
CA LYS A 129 22.90 -14.39 -6.36
C LYS A 129 22.81 -13.67 -5.02
N GLN A 130 22.34 -14.34 -3.97
CA GLN A 130 22.23 -13.85 -2.59
C GLN A 130 21.59 -12.45 -2.51
N PRO A 131 20.34 -12.27 -3.00
CA PRO A 131 19.68 -10.98 -2.96
C PRO A 131 19.23 -10.63 -1.54
N ASP A 132 19.04 -9.33 -1.30
CA ASP A 132 18.44 -8.85 -0.06
C ASP A 132 16.91 -8.97 -0.05
N LEU A 133 16.30 -9.13 -1.22
CA LEU A 133 14.88 -9.33 -1.46
C LEU A 133 14.66 -10.03 -2.81
N VAL A 134 13.71 -10.96 -2.87
CA VAL A 134 13.20 -11.46 -4.14
C VAL A 134 11.70 -11.20 -4.25
N THR A 135 11.26 -10.66 -5.39
CA THR A 135 9.85 -10.63 -5.75
C THR A 135 9.50 -11.82 -6.63
N ILE A 136 8.34 -12.43 -6.43
CA ILE A 136 7.87 -13.55 -7.25
C ILE A 136 6.55 -13.16 -7.92
N ASN A 137 6.54 -13.06 -9.25
CA ASN A 137 5.35 -12.81 -10.07
C ASN A 137 5.17 -13.93 -11.11
N VAL A 138 4.19 -14.81 -10.87
CA VAL A 138 3.91 -15.96 -11.76
C VAL A 138 2.47 -16.44 -11.57
N GLY A 139 1.88 -17.00 -12.63
CA GLY A 139 0.58 -17.66 -12.55
C GLY A 139 -0.22 -17.60 -13.84
N VAL A 140 0.04 -16.61 -14.71
CA VAL A 140 -0.68 -16.50 -16.00
C VAL A 140 -0.48 -17.76 -16.83
N ASN A 141 0.77 -18.21 -16.99
CA ASN A 141 1.07 -19.41 -17.77
C ASN A 141 0.58 -20.69 -17.09
N ASP A 142 0.61 -20.77 -15.75
CA ASP A 142 0.04 -21.90 -15.01
C ASP A 142 -1.47 -22.03 -15.29
N ILE A 143 -2.19 -20.91 -15.30
CA ILE A 143 -3.63 -20.86 -15.61
C ILE A 143 -3.87 -21.27 -17.06
N ILE A 144 -3.16 -20.67 -18.02
CA ILE A 144 -3.29 -20.99 -19.45
C ILE A 144 -2.98 -22.48 -19.71
N GLN A 145 -1.94 -23.02 -19.07
CA GLN A 145 -1.60 -24.43 -19.17
C GLN A 145 -2.69 -25.31 -18.54
N SER A 146 -3.27 -24.90 -17.41
CA SER A 146 -4.32 -25.66 -16.74
C SER A 146 -5.56 -25.87 -17.63
N PHE A 147 -5.92 -24.90 -18.48
CA PHE A 147 -7.01 -25.08 -19.45
C PHE A 147 -6.69 -26.03 -20.59
N LYS A 148 -5.40 -26.29 -20.86
CA LYS A 148 -4.97 -27.26 -21.87
C LYS A 148 -4.88 -28.67 -21.31
N THR A 149 -4.59 -28.82 -20.02
CA THR A 149 -4.31 -30.12 -19.39
C THR A 149 -5.47 -30.67 -18.57
N ALA A 150 -6.38 -29.83 -18.08
CA ALA A 150 -7.53 -30.26 -17.28
C ALA A 150 -8.78 -30.46 -18.14
N ALA A 151 -9.29 -31.68 -18.15
CA ALA A 151 -10.57 -32.08 -18.72
C ALA A 151 -11.72 -32.08 -17.69
N ASN A 152 -11.40 -32.02 -16.39
CA ASN A 152 -12.38 -32.04 -15.31
C ASN A 152 -11.90 -31.30 -14.05
N GLU A 153 -12.79 -31.18 -13.06
CA GLU A 153 -12.55 -30.41 -11.84
C GLU A 153 -11.49 -31.03 -10.90
N SER A 154 -11.34 -32.35 -10.92
CA SER A 154 -10.28 -33.02 -10.15
C SER A 154 -8.89 -32.62 -10.66
N GLN A 155 -8.71 -32.58 -11.98
CA GLN A 155 -7.45 -32.12 -12.60
C GLN A 155 -7.20 -30.62 -12.36
N ASN A 156 -8.25 -29.79 -12.36
CA ASN A 156 -8.12 -28.37 -11.96
C ASN A 156 -7.58 -28.23 -10.54
N THR A 157 -8.16 -28.98 -9.60
CA THR A 157 -7.73 -28.99 -8.20
C THR A 157 -6.27 -29.43 -8.07
N ALA A 158 -5.86 -30.48 -8.81
CA ALA A 158 -4.48 -30.94 -8.84
C ALA A 158 -3.49 -29.89 -9.39
N ASN A 159 -3.88 -29.13 -10.41
CA ASN A 159 -3.07 -28.04 -10.96
C ASN A 159 -2.87 -26.91 -9.93
N ILE A 160 -3.93 -26.52 -9.22
CA ILE A 160 -3.86 -25.50 -8.16
C ILE A 160 -2.97 -25.96 -7.00
N GLU A 161 -3.08 -27.23 -6.61
CA GLU A 161 -2.25 -27.78 -5.54
C GLU A 161 -0.78 -27.89 -5.98
N THR A 162 -0.52 -28.26 -7.24
CA THR A 162 0.83 -28.20 -7.81
C THR A 162 1.40 -26.78 -7.71
N TYR A 163 0.63 -25.78 -8.15
CA TYR A 163 1.03 -24.36 -8.04
C TYR A 163 1.36 -23.98 -6.59
N ARG A 164 0.52 -24.35 -5.62
CA ARG A 164 0.78 -24.14 -4.18
C ARG A 164 2.10 -24.76 -3.73
N GLN A 165 2.36 -26.01 -4.12
CA GLN A 165 3.57 -26.73 -3.76
C GLN A 165 4.82 -26.05 -4.34
N LYS A 166 4.78 -25.60 -5.60
CA LYS A 166 5.89 -24.89 -6.24
C LYS A 166 6.21 -23.57 -5.55
N LEU A 167 5.19 -22.76 -5.24
CA LEU A 167 5.39 -21.52 -4.48
C LEU A 167 5.97 -21.80 -3.08
N THR A 168 5.42 -22.79 -2.37
CA THR A 168 5.88 -23.16 -1.02
C THR A 168 7.32 -23.66 -1.02
N ALA A 169 7.72 -24.43 -2.05
CA ALA A 169 9.10 -24.91 -2.18
C ALA A 169 10.09 -23.76 -2.36
N MET A 170 9.80 -22.78 -3.24
CA MET A 170 10.63 -21.59 -3.41
C MET A 170 10.73 -20.78 -2.09
N VAL A 171 9.62 -20.66 -1.35
CA VAL A 171 9.62 -19.97 -0.05
C VAL A 171 10.54 -20.64 0.96
N LYS A 172 10.42 -21.96 1.13
CA LYS A 172 11.28 -22.72 2.04
C LYS A 172 12.76 -22.59 1.69
N ALA A 173 13.08 -22.64 0.39
CA ALA A 173 14.46 -22.52 -0.08
C ALA A 173 15.05 -21.11 0.17
N ALA A 174 14.26 -20.05 0.00
CA ALA A 174 14.68 -18.69 0.32
C ALA A 174 14.84 -18.46 1.83
N GLN A 175 13.90 -18.95 2.63
CA GLN A 175 13.93 -18.84 4.10
C GLN A 175 15.14 -19.56 4.71
N ALA A 176 15.54 -20.71 4.16
CA ALA A 176 16.76 -21.41 4.56
C ALA A 176 18.03 -20.57 4.38
N ARG A 177 17.98 -19.51 3.55
CA ARG A 177 19.07 -18.54 3.34
C ARG A 177 18.76 -17.14 3.89
N ASN A 178 17.71 -16.99 4.70
CA ASN A 178 17.24 -15.70 5.23
C ASN A 178 16.91 -14.65 4.14
N ILE A 179 16.52 -15.09 2.95
CA ILE A 179 16.13 -14.19 1.85
C ILE A 179 14.62 -13.89 1.98
N PRO A 180 14.21 -12.64 2.21
CA PRO A 180 12.81 -12.28 2.27
C PRO A 180 12.15 -12.35 0.89
N ILE A 181 10.87 -12.72 0.87
CA ILE A 181 10.04 -12.81 -0.34
C ILE A 181 8.91 -11.80 -0.27
N LEU A 182 8.70 -11.10 -1.40
CA LEU A 182 7.49 -10.37 -1.72
C LEU A 182 6.77 -11.04 -2.89
N PHE A 183 5.61 -11.64 -2.63
CA PHE A 183 4.74 -12.12 -3.70
C PHE A 183 4.03 -10.97 -4.39
N LEU A 184 4.00 -11.01 -5.72
CA LEU A 184 3.32 -10.07 -6.57
C LEU A 184 2.24 -10.82 -7.36
N SER A 185 0.96 -10.55 -7.11
CA SER A 185 -0.12 -11.24 -7.82
C SER A 185 -0.02 -11.01 -9.35
N PRO A 186 -0.44 -11.97 -10.20
CA PRO A 186 -0.56 -11.70 -11.63
C PRO A 186 -1.58 -10.59 -11.92
N THR A 187 -1.39 -9.84 -13.01
CA THR A 187 -2.22 -8.66 -13.33
C THR A 187 -3.63 -9.02 -13.76
N ILE A 188 -3.86 -9.46 -14.99
CA ILE A 188 -5.17 -9.89 -15.54
C ILE A 188 -4.92 -10.85 -16.71
N ILE A 189 -5.93 -11.63 -17.10
CA ILE A 189 -5.92 -12.44 -18.33
C ILE A 189 -7.13 -12.03 -19.17
N THR A 190 -6.88 -11.24 -20.21
CA THR A 190 -7.83 -10.41 -20.96
C THR A 190 -8.43 -9.28 -20.11
N GLU A 191 -8.86 -8.21 -20.79
CA GLU A 191 -9.55 -7.09 -20.14
C GLU A 191 -11.07 -7.31 -20.00
N ASP A 192 -11.57 -8.47 -20.44
CA ASP A 192 -12.86 -8.99 -19.99
C ASP A 192 -12.69 -9.61 -18.60
N LEU A 193 -13.03 -8.85 -17.56
CA LEU A 193 -12.86 -9.27 -16.16
C LEU A 193 -13.76 -10.45 -15.75
N ASN A 194 -14.72 -10.83 -16.59
CA ASN A 194 -15.59 -11.99 -16.41
C ASN A 194 -15.16 -13.19 -17.28
N SER A 195 -14.05 -13.08 -18.01
CA SER A 195 -13.48 -14.20 -18.75
C SER A 195 -13.26 -15.41 -17.84
N ARG A 196 -13.38 -16.61 -18.41
CA ARG A 196 -13.14 -17.86 -17.68
C ARG A 196 -11.74 -17.87 -17.04
N GLU A 197 -10.76 -17.29 -17.73
CA GLU A 197 -9.38 -17.15 -17.30
C GLU A 197 -9.25 -16.19 -16.11
N ASN A 198 -9.91 -15.02 -16.13
CA ASN A 198 -9.93 -14.10 -14.99
C ASN A 198 -10.70 -14.66 -13.78
N ILE A 199 -11.74 -15.48 -14.00
CA ILE A 199 -12.41 -16.20 -12.92
C ILE A 199 -11.43 -17.16 -12.23
N ARG A 200 -10.71 -17.98 -13.01
CA ARG A 200 -9.70 -18.92 -12.51
C ARG A 200 -8.51 -18.21 -11.87
N LEU A 201 -8.11 -17.04 -12.40
CA LEU A 201 -7.04 -16.22 -11.83
C LEU A 201 -7.28 -15.88 -10.36
N ARG A 202 -8.53 -15.64 -9.94
CA ARG A 202 -8.85 -15.36 -8.54
C ARG A 202 -8.46 -16.49 -7.59
N GLU A 203 -8.58 -17.73 -8.03
CA GLU A 203 -8.19 -18.92 -7.25
C GLU A 203 -6.67 -18.98 -7.07
N TYR A 204 -5.91 -18.72 -8.13
CA TYR A 204 -4.44 -18.68 -8.09
C TYR A 204 -3.92 -17.53 -7.23
N ILE A 205 -4.53 -16.35 -7.30
CA ILE A 205 -4.23 -15.21 -6.42
C ILE A 205 -4.51 -15.57 -4.96
N ALA A 206 -5.64 -16.23 -4.68
CA ALA A 206 -5.97 -16.69 -3.34
C ALA A 206 -4.94 -17.70 -2.81
N VAL A 207 -4.46 -18.61 -3.66
CA VAL A 207 -3.38 -19.56 -3.31
C VAL A 207 -2.09 -18.82 -2.98
N MET A 208 -1.66 -17.88 -3.83
CA MET A 208 -0.45 -17.09 -3.60
C MET A 208 -0.54 -16.31 -2.27
N ARG A 209 -1.68 -15.68 -1.98
CA ARG A 209 -1.94 -14.97 -0.72
C ARG A 209 -1.97 -15.91 0.49
N ALA A 210 -2.51 -17.11 0.34
CA ALA A 210 -2.51 -18.12 1.39
C ALA A 210 -1.08 -18.59 1.69
N VAL A 211 -0.29 -18.90 0.66
CA VAL A 211 1.13 -19.29 0.80
C VAL A 211 1.93 -18.17 1.47
N SER A 212 1.74 -16.92 1.05
CA SER A 212 2.44 -15.79 1.68
C SER A 212 2.11 -15.68 3.16
N THR A 213 0.82 -15.76 3.52
CA THR A 213 0.36 -15.66 4.91
C THR A 213 0.88 -16.82 5.76
N GLN A 214 0.73 -18.05 5.29
CA GLN A 214 1.14 -19.26 6.00
C GLN A 214 2.65 -19.30 6.28
N ASN A 215 3.45 -18.72 5.38
CA ASN A 215 4.90 -18.71 5.49
C ASN A 215 5.47 -17.35 5.94
N ARG A 216 4.62 -16.40 6.36
CA ARG A 216 5.04 -15.05 6.81
C ARG A 216 5.84 -14.27 5.76
N CYS A 217 5.53 -14.44 4.49
CA CYS A 217 6.03 -13.62 3.39
C CYS A 217 5.13 -12.41 3.14
N GLN A 218 5.67 -11.39 2.50
CA GLN A 218 4.86 -10.25 2.05
C GLN A 218 4.09 -10.60 0.78
N PHE A 219 2.96 -9.93 0.56
CA PHE A 219 2.13 -10.06 -0.64
C PHE A 219 1.62 -8.68 -1.05
N LEU A 220 1.74 -8.37 -2.35
CA LEU A 220 1.18 -7.17 -2.97
C LEU A 220 0.25 -7.57 -4.10
N ASP A 221 -0.94 -6.99 -4.09
CA ASP A 221 -1.95 -7.25 -5.11
C ASP A 221 -1.81 -6.30 -6.31
N LEU A 222 -1.27 -6.80 -7.42
CA LEU A 222 -1.18 -6.07 -8.69
C LEU A 222 -2.43 -6.25 -9.57
N ASN A 223 -3.27 -7.25 -9.29
CA ASN A 223 -4.53 -7.48 -9.99
C ASN A 223 -5.53 -6.36 -9.72
N LEU A 224 -5.63 -5.94 -8.45
CA LEU A 224 -6.58 -4.92 -8.02
C LEU A 224 -6.48 -3.60 -8.80
N PRO A 225 -5.31 -2.92 -8.91
CA PRO A 225 -5.22 -1.67 -9.64
C PRO A 225 -5.53 -1.81 -11.14
N PHE A 226 -5.22 -2.95 -11.76
CA PHE A 226 -5.61 -3.21 -13.15
C PHE A 226 -7.14 -3.30 -13.28
N ARG A 227 -7.78 -4.08 -12.40
CA ARG A 227 -9.24 -4.21 -12.37
C ARG A 227 -9.94 -2.87 -12.13
N ASP A 228 -9.44 -2.06 -11.21
CA ASP A 228 -10.03 -0.76 -10.88
C ASP A 228 -10.03 0.18 -12.08
N VAL A 229 -8.91 0.26 -12.81
CA VAL A 229 -8.80 1.09 -14.03
C VAL A 229 -9.71 0.55 -15.13
N ILE A 230 -9.71 -0.77 -15.38
CA ILE A 230 -10.55 -1.40 -16.41
C ILE A 230 -12.04 -1.19 -16.11
N LEU A 231 -12.49 -1.42 -14.87
CA LEU A 231 -13.89 -1.20 -14.46
C LEU A 231 -14.30 0.27 -14.59
N THR A 232 -13.41 1.18 -14.22
CA THR A 232 -13.66 2.62 -14.33
C THR A 232 -13.81 3.02 -15.80
N TYR A 233 -12.91 2.54 -16.67
CA TYR A 233 -12.99 2.81 -18.10
C TYR A 233 -14.24 2.18 -18.72
N GLN A 234 -14.57 0.93 -18.39
CA GLN A 234 -15.79 0.26 -18.86
C GLN A 234 -17.07 1.00 -18.45
N ARG A 235 -17.07 1.65 -17.27
CA ARG A 235 -18.20 2.42 -16.78
C ARG A 235 -18.35 3.79 -17.47
N TYR A 236 -17.26 4.46 -17.82
CA TYR A 236 -17.31 5.88 -18.25
C TYR A 236 -16.70 6.16 -19.64
N GLY A 237 -15.73 5.37 -20.08
CA GLY A 237 -14.98 5.53 -21.34
C GLY A 237 -15.38 4.57 -22.47
N GLY A 238 -16.19 3.54 -22.17
CA GLY A 238 -16.69 2.57 -23.16
C GLY A 238 -16.03 1.19 -23.06
N GLN A 239 -16.25 0.33 -24.05
CA GLN A 239 -15.85 -1.09 -24.02
C GLN A 239 -14.54 -1.37 -24.78
N ALA A 240 -13.62 -0.40 -24.82
CA ALA A 240 -12.32 -0.62 -25.46
C ALA A 240 -11.56 -1.74 -24.73
N GLN A 241 -10.87 -2.57 -25.51
CA GLN A 241 -9.96 -3.60 -25.00
C GLN A 241 -8.52 -3.13 -25.19
N ASN A 242 -7.61 -3.77 -24.46
CA ASN A 242 -6.17 -3.50 -24.50
C ASN A 242 -5.80 -2.07 -24.06
N ILE A 243 -6.56 -1.50 -23.11
CA ILE A 243 -6.28 -0.20 -22.51
C ILE A 243 -5.04 -0.24 -21.60
N LEU A 244 -4.75 -1.38 -20.96
CA LEU A 244 -3.59 -1.60 -20.09
C LEU A 244 -2.67 -2.72 -20.58
N THR A 245 -3.14 -3.52 -21.53
CA THR A 245 -2.41 -4.65 -22.11
C THR A 245 -2.23 -4.49 -23.61
N ARG A 246 -1.32 -5.25 -24.21
CA ARG A 246 -1.10 -5.28 -25.67
C ARG A 246 -1.95 -6.35 -26.35
N ASP A 247 -2.18 -7.44 -25.65
CA ASP A 247 -2.81 -8.67 -26.15
C ASP A 247 -3.75 -9.31 -25.11
N GLY A 248 -4.20 -8.52 -24.12
CA GLY A 248 -4.96 -9.02 -22.98
C GLY A 248 -4.10 -9.57 -21.83
N ILE A 249 -2.81 -9.81 -22.01
CA ILE A 249 -1.93 -10.39 -20.98
C ILE A 249 -0.76 -9.46 -20.67
N HIS A 250 0.01 -9.09 -21.69
CA HIS A 250 1.25 -8.36 -21.53
C HIS A 250 0.97 -6.87 -21.36
N PRO A 251 1.40 -6.23 -20.26
CA PRO A 251 1.17 -4.80 -20.06
C PRO A 251 1.70 -3.94 -21.22
N ASN A 252 0.93 -2.94 -21.60
CA ASN A 252 1.40 -1.83 -22.43
C ASN A 252 2.15 -0.80 -21.55
N LEU A 253 2.49 0.37 -22.09
CA LEU A 253 3.20 1.41 -21.32
C LEU A 253 2.40 1.84 -20.07
N ALA A 254 1.10 2.08 -20.21
CA ALA A 254 0.23 2.47 -19.09
C ALA A 254 0.15 1.36 -18.02
N GLY A 255 0.03 0.10 -18.44
CA GLY A 255 0.07 -1.04 -17.53
C GLY A 255 1.41 -1.16 -16.78
N HIS A 256 2.54 -0.98 -17.47
CA HIS A 256 3.86 -0.97 -16.83
C HIS A 256 4.05 0.21 -15.85
N GLN A 257 3.47 1.38 -16.14
CA GLN A 257 3.46 2.51 -15.22
C GLN A 257 2.65 2.21 -13.95
N ILE A 258 1.49 1.56 -14.08
CA ILE A 258 0.68 1.13 -12.93
C ILE A 258 1.47 0.14 -12.07
N LEU A 259 2.14 -0.85 -12.69
CA LEU A 259 2.99 -1.80 -12.00
C LEU A 259 4.11 -1.11 -11.21
N ALA A 260 4.89 -0.27 -11.88
CA ALA A 260 6.00 0.46 -11.25
C ALA A 260 5.50 1.34 -10.10
N TYR A 261 4.43 2.11 -10.32
CA TYR A 261 3.82 2.97 -9.30
C TYR A 261 3.36 2.16 -8.08
N THR A 262 2.65 1.05 -8.30
CA THR A 262 2.09 0.23 -7.23
C THR A 262 3.19 -0.40 -6.39
N ILE A 263 4.24 -0.93 -7.03
CA ILE A 263 5.36 -1.56 -6.32
C ILE A 263 6.17 -0.53 -5.54
N LEU A 264 6.56 0.59 -6.15
CA LEU A 264 7.32 1.65 -5.46
C LEU A 264 6.56 2.23 -4.27
N ARG A 265 5.24 2.43 -4.41
CA ARG A 265 4.39 2.85 -3.29
C ARG A 265 4.38 1.81 -2.17
N SER A 266 4.30 0.53 -2.51
CA SER A 266 4.35 -0.56 -1.53
C SER A 266 5.70 -0.61 -0.78
N TRP A 267 6.77 -0.13 -1.41
CA TRP A 267 8.10 0.01 -0.84
C TRP A 267 8.27 1.30 -0.02
N GLY A 268 7.19 2.02 0.27
CA GLY A 268 7.20 3.20 1.13
C GLY A 268 7.71 4.47 0.44
N ILE A 269 7.87 4.47 -0.89
CA ILE A 269 8.22 5.69 -1.62
C ILE A 269 6.99 6.61 -1.65
N PRO A 270 7.11 7.88 -1.20
CA PRO A 270 5.99 8.80 -1.17
C PRO A 270 5.35 9.01 -2.54
N GLU A 271 4.02 8.94 -2.61
CA GLU A 271 3.24 9.09 -3.84
C GLU A 271 3.60 10.38 -4.62
N GLN A 272 3.84 11.48 -3.89
CA GLN A 272 4.21 12.77 -4.47
C GLN A 272 5.56 12.71 -5.20
N GLN A 273 6.50 11.90 -4.73
CA GLN A 273 7.80 11.72 -5.37
C GLN A 273 7.67 10.87 -6.64
N ILE A 274 6.86 9.81 -6.61
CA ILE A 274 6.62 8.97 -7.78
C ILE A 274 5.93 9.76 -8.90
N LYS A 275 4.91 10.57 -8.56
CA LYS A 275 4.17 11.40 -9.53
C LYS A 275 5.07 12.43 -10.24
N LYS A 276 6.05 13.02 -9.55
CA LYS A 276 6.98 13.97 -10.15
C LYS A 276 7.85 13.36 -11.26
N LEU A 277 8.07 12.05 -11.22
CA LEU A 277 8.91 11.34 -12.19
C LEU A 277 8.14 10.93 -13.46
N GLN A 278 6.80 11.00 -13.43
CA GLN A 278 5.95 10.73 -14.59
C GLN A 278 5.89 11.90 -15.59
N VAL A 279 6.52 13.05 -15.29
CA VAL A 279 6.40 14.31 -16.06
C VAL A 279 7.60 14.59 -16.97
N ILE A 280 8.49 13.62 -17.19
CA ILE A 280 9.59 13.81 -18.15
C ILE A 280 9.16 13.18 -19.48
N GLU A 281 8.37 13.96 -20.24
CA GLU A 281 8.09 13.75 -21.67
C GLU A 281 9.37 13.89 -22.52
#